data_AF-A0A4D7K7G0-F1
#
_entry.id   AF-A0A4D7K7G0-F1
#
_cell.length_a   1.000
_cell.length_b   1.000
_cell.length_c   1.000
_cell.angle_alpha   90.00
_cell.angle_beta   90.00
_cell.angle_gamma   90.00
#
_symmetry.space_group_name_H-M   'P 1'
#
loop_
_entity.id
_entity.type
_entity.pdbx_description
1 polymer ?
#
loop_
_entity_poly.entity_id
_entity_poly.type
_entity_poly.pdbx_seq_one_letter_code
_entity_poly.pdbx_strand_id
1 'polypeptide(L)'
;MNLKNDLRDVGYDLIDSPIRNHKPLQLWLKKTFDVPELYYENVNHAFRSDTEIDIIEDQALRVNYNQQQQYKFNIGITVLEQLLVSLGLGNLSLSSKFKSGSSVSISYGKSKTLTIPSGIISRFFSMADFQHPNPELIRNANRNNILIITGVLSAKDLKATIVTNKEIDNSVTGELSDMAEGNASFQMTSDNVMEIYSEGNAAFPIAVKANRLDFDKGEYSDIKLITDNRSFF
;
A
#
# COMPACT_ATOMS: atom_id res chain seq x y z
N MET A 1 9.65 14.13 -8.67
CA MET A 1 9.16 14.25 -7.27
C MET A 1 9.20 12.88 -6.62
N ASN A 2 9.45 12.83 -5.31
CA ASN A 2 9.55 11.56 -4.58
C ASN A 2 8.16 11.20 -4.04
N LEU A 3 7.56 10.15 -4.60
CA LEU A 3 6.21 9.73 -4.25
C LEU A 3 6.02 9.50 -2.74
N LYS A 4 7.01 8.90 -2.07
CA LYS A 4 6.92 8.60 -0.64
C LYS A 4 6.85 9.87 0.22
N ASN A 5 7.59 10.92 -0.15
CA ASN A 5 7.53 12.19 0.56
C ASN A 5 6.19 12.90 0.34
N ASP A 6 5.73 12.97 -0.92
CA ASP A 6 4.45 13.59 -1.28
C ASP A 6 3.28 12.93 -0.52
N LEU A 7 3.30 11.60 -0.38
CA LEU A 7 2.30 10.85 0.39
C LEU A 7 2.38 11.12 1.89
N ARG A 8 3.59 11.19 2.46
CA ARG A 8 3.78 11.47 3.89
C ARG A 8 3.27 12.84 4.29
N ASP A 9 3.46 13.85 3.43
CA ASP A 9 2.99 15.22 3.68
C ASP A 9 1.47 15.31 3.83
N VAL A 10 0.72 14.35 3.26
CA VAL A 10 -0.74 14.24 3.38
C VAL A 10 -1.18 13.11 4.33
N GLY A 11 -0.23 12.47 5.01
CA GLY A 11 -0.47 11.45 6.03
C GLY A 11 -0.68 10.04 5.51
N TYR A 12 -0.21 9.71 4.30
CA TYR A 12 -0.24 8.37 3.73
C TYR A 12 1.14 7.72 3.75
N ASP A 13 1.19 6.44 4.09
CA ASP A 13 2.38 5.60 3.94
C ASP A 13 2.25 4.78 2.66
N LEU A 14 3.29 4.81 1.83
CA LEU A 14 3.44 3.89 0.70
C LEU A 14 3.49 2.46 1.24
N ILE A 15 2.71 1.54 0.65
CA ILE A 15 2.76 0.12 0.99
C ILE A 15 4.00 -0.47 0.33
N ASP A 16 4.98 -0.86 1.14
CA ASP A 16 6.20 -1.52 0.69
C ASP A 16 6.07 -3.07 0.76
N SER A 17 5.01 -3.61 1.39
CA SER A 17 4.68 -5.04 1.49
C SER A 17 4.10 -5.67 0.20
N PRO A 18 4.32 -6.98 -0.05
CA PRO A 18 3.64 -7.73 -1.11
C PRO A 18 2.13 -7.88 -0.85
N ILE A 19 1.67 -7.78 0.41
CA ILE A 19 0.25 -7.87 0.75
C ILE A 19 -0.44 -6.54 0.41
N ARG A 20 -1.30 -6.57 -0.62
CA ARG A 20 -2.03 -5.40 -1.12
C ARG A 20 -3.55 -5.60 -1.10
N ASN A 21 -4.07 -6.00 0.06
CA ASN A 21 -5.51 -6.17 0.30
C ASN A 21 -6.09 -5.12 1.27
N HIS A 22 -5.35 -4.05 1.53
CA HIS A 22 -5.74 -2.96 2.41
C HIS A 22 -7.04 -2.29 1.95
N LYS A 23 -8.00 -2.14 2.87
CA LYS A 23 -9.30 -1.51 2.65
C LYS A 23 -9.62 -0.57 3.81
N PRO A 24 -10.39 0.51 3.57
CA PRO A 24 -10.91 1.33 4.65
C PRO A 24 -11.70 0.48 5.66
N LEU A 25 -11.69 0.88 6.94
CA LEU A 25 -12.34 0.19 8.07
C LEU A 25 -11.71 -1.14 8.48
N GLN A 26 -10.66 -1.63 7.82
CA GLN A 26 -9.92 -2.78 8.34
C GLN A 26 -9.20 -2.42 9.64
N LEU A 27 -9.22 -3.34 10.59
CA LEU A 27 -8.43 -3.28 11.81
C LEU A 27 -7.20 -4.14 11.67
N TRP A 28 -6.06 -3.60 12.06
CA TRP A 28 -4.77 -4.27 12.02
C TRP A 28 -4.15 -4.26 13.42
N LEU A 29 -3.43 -5.31 13.78
CA LEU A 29 -2.65 -5.37 15.01
C LEU A 29 -1.20 -5.03 14.72
N LYS A 30 -0.66 -4.06 15.45
CA LYS A 30 0.76 -3.72 15.45
C LYS A 30 1.30 -3.72 16.87
N LYS A 31 1.72 -4.89 17.32
CA LYS A 31 2.49 -5.06 18.57
C LYS A 31 3.88 -4.45 18.40
N THR A 32 4.57 -4.25 19.52
CA THR A 32 5.96 -3.79 19.52
C THR A 32 6.84 -4.79 18.77
N PHE A 33 7.65 -4.31 17.82
CA PHE A 33 8.56 -5.09 16.96
C PHE A 33 7.94 -6.03 15.90
N ASP A 34 6.65 -6.36 15.97
CA ASP A 34 5.99 -7.22 14.97
C ASP A 34 5.62 -6.47 13.68
N VAL A 35 5.43 -7.16 12.55
CA VAL A 35 4.82 -6.56 11.34
C VAL A 35 3.32 -6.34 11.59
N PRO A 36 2.65 -5.32 11.03
CA PRO A 36 1.21 -5.25 11.13
C PRO A 36 0.54 -6.48 10.52
N GLU A 37 -0.43 -7.04 11.24
CA GLU A 37 -1.23 -8.17 10.78
C GLU A 37 -2.70 -7.80 10.75
N LEU A 38 -3.43 -8.29 9.74
CA LEU A 38 -4.86 -8.07 9.65
C LEU A 38 -5.55 -8.71 10.87
N TYR A 39 -6.33 -7.90 11.59
CA TYR A 39 -7.05 -8.35 12.78
C TYR A 39 -8.53 -8.59 12.47
N TYR A 40 -9.17 -7.61 11.84
CA TYR A 40 -10.55 -7.71 11.37
C TYR A 40 -10.68 -7.08 9.99
N GLU A 41 -11.36 -7.78 9.09
CA GLU A 41 -11.68 -7.30 7.74
C GLU A 41 -12.56 -6.05 7.74
N ASN A 42 -13.29 -5.81 8.83
CA ASN A 42 -14.10 -4.61 9.02
C ASN A 42 -14.24 -4.29 10.51
N VAL A 43 -14.26 -3.00 10.84
CA VAL A 43 -14.44 -2.50 12.22
C VAL A 43 -15.71 -3.05 12.87
N ASN A 44 -16.78 -3.27 12.09
CA ASN A 44 -18.06 -3.78 12.58
C ASN A 44 -18.02 -5.23 13.04
N HIS A 45 -16.93 -5.97 12.76
CA HIS A 45 -16.74 -7.31 13.32
C HIS A 45 -16.28 -7.25 14.79
N ALA A 46 -15.64 -6.14 15.19
CA ALA A 46 -15.09 -5.96 16.54
C ALA A 46 -15.95 -5.02 17.38
N PHE A 47 -16.55 -4.01 16.74
CA PHE A 47 -17.27 -2.93 17.39
C PHE A 47 -18.68 -2.77 16.84
N ARG A 48 -19.59 -2.32 17.70
CA ARG A 48 -20.94 -1.90 17.33
C ARG A 48 -21.13 -0.44 17.70
N SER A 49 -21.62 0.37 16.78
CA SER A 49 -21.99 1.76 17.00
C SER A 49 -23.19 2.11 16.13
N ASP A 50 -24.02 3.04 16.58
CA ASP A 50 -25.12 3.59 15.78
C ASP A 50 -24.64 4.72 14.85
N THR A 51 -23.34 5.05 14.87
CA THR A 51 -22.75 6.04 13.96
C THR A 51 -22.54 5.43 12.59
N GLU A 52 -23.19 5.99 11.57
CA GLU A 52 -22.94 5.63 10.17
C GLU A 52 -21.56 6.13 9.73
N ILE A 53 -20.78 5.25 9.08
CA ILE A 53 -19.46 5.61 8.55
C ILE A 53 -19.53 5.70 7.03
N ASP A 54 -19.39 6.91 6.52
CA ASP A 54 -19.28 7.16 5.09
C ASP A 54 -17.82 7.11 4.64
N ILE A 55 -17.57 6.30 3.60
CA ILE A 55 -16.31 6.30 2.85
C ILE A 55 -16.50 7.23 1.65
N ILE A 56 -15.71 8.30 1.60
CA ILE A 56 -15.75 9.29 0.52
C ILE A 56 -14.54 9.14 -0.41
N GLU A 57 -14.70 9.57 -1.66
CA GLU A 57 -13.59 9.68 -2.59
C GLU A 57 -12.91 11.05 -2.44
N ASP A 58 -11.61 11.05 -2.15
CA ASP A 58 -10.80 12.27 -2.09
C ASP A 58 -10.29 12.62 -3.49
N GLN A 59 -10.77 13.75 -4.02
CA GLN A 59 -10.40 14.25 -5.34
C GLN A 59 -9.07 15.01 -5.35
N ALA A 60 -8.60 15.48 -4.19
CA ALA A 60 -7.40 16.30 -4.07
C ALA A 60 -6.13 15.43 -4.07
N LEU A 61 -6.19 14.24 -3.47
CA LEU A 61 -5.07 13.29 -3.49
C LEU A 61 -5.17 12.35 -4.68
N ARG A 62 -4.37 12.61 -5.71
CA ARG A 62 -4.19 11.73 -6.88
C ARG A 62 -2.71 11.60 -7.20
N VAL A 63 -2.31 10.37 -7.53
CA VAL A 63 -0.98 10.04 -8.03
C VAL A 63 -1.02 9.79 -9.53
N ASN A 64 0.03 10.27 -10.22
CA ASN A 64 0.27 10.03 -11.63
C ASN A 64 1.74 9.68 -11.88
N TYR A 65 2.10 9.39 -13.13
CA TYR A 65 3.46 8.95 -13.50
C TYR A 65 4.57 9.98 -13.26
N ASN A 66 4.24 11.25 -12.97
CA ASN A 66 5.25 12.27 -12.66
C ASN A 66 5.85 12.10 -11.26
N GLN A 67 5.15 11.37 -10.38
CA GLN A 67 5.61 11.03 -9.04
C GLN A 67 6.15 9.61 -9.06
N GLN A 68 7.45 9.49 -8.82
CA GLN A 68 8.14 8.20 -8.86
C GLN A 68 8.87 7.96 -7.55
N GLN A 69 8.93 6.69 -7.18
CA GLN A 69 9.79 6.21 -6.11
C GLN A 69 11.00 5.52 -6.74
N GLN A 70 12.17 6.11 -6.54
CA GLN A 70 13.43 5.55 -7.01
C GLN A 70 14.09 4.74 -5.90
N TYR A 71 14.50 3.52 -6.25
CA TYR A 71 15.19 2.58 -5.39
C TYR A 71 16.58 2.30 -5.93
N LYS A 72 17.51 1.96 -5.03
CA LYS A 72 18.77 1.31 -5.44
C LYS A 72 18.45 -0.01 -6.12
N PHE A 73 19.22 -0.35 -7.16
CA PHE A 73 18.93 -1.44 -8.08
C PHE A 73 18.41 -2.74 -7.41
N ASN A 74 19.19 -3.38 -6.53
CA ASN A 74 18.78 -4.68 -5.94
C ASN A 74 17.48 -4.57 -5.12
N ILE A 75 17.33 -3.50 -4.34
CA ILE A 75 16.10 -3.24 -3.56
C ILE A 75 14.93 -3.05 -4.52
N GLY A 76 15.15 -2.26 -5.56
CA GLY A 76 14.18 -1.96 -6.59
C GLY A 76 13.70 -3.18 -7.35
N ILE A 77 14.59 -4.09 -7.72
CA ILE A 77 14.24 -5.37 -8.36
C ILE A 77 13.38 -6.22 -7.41
N THR A 78 13.73 -6.30 -6.12
CA THR A 78 12.93 -7.04 -5.13
C THR A 78 11.52 -6.47 -4.97
N VAL A 79 11.41 -5.14 -4.82
CA VAL A 79 10.12 -4.45 -4.67
C VAL A 79 9.28 -4.60 -5.93
N LEU A 80 9.89 -4.44 -7.10
CA LEU A 80 9.22 -4.57 -8.39
C LEU A 80 8.71 -6.00 -8.63
N GLU A 81 9.51 -7.02 -8.35
CA GLU A 81 9.08 -8.42 -8.49
C GLU A 81 7.84 -8.72 -7.63
N GLN A 82 7.87 -8.29 -6.36
CA GLN A 82 6.72 -8.47 -5.46
C GLN A 82 5.47 -7.72 -5.94
N LEU A 83 5.66 -6.51 -6.48
CA LEU A 83 4.59 -5.74 -7.10
C LEU A 83 3.97 -6.49 -8.29
N LEU A 84 4.79 -6.97 -9.22
CA LEU A 84 4.31 -7.69 -10.40
C LEU A 84 3.55 -8.96 -10.01
N VAL A 85 4.06 -9.74 -9.04
CA VAL A 85 3.34 -10.90 -8.48
C VAL A 85 1.99 -10.48 -7.90
N SER A 86 1.94 -9.40 -7.13
CA SER A 86 0.69 -8.89 -6.53
C SER A 86 -0.33 -8.40 -7.56
N LEU A 87 0.13 -8.02 -8.76
CA LEU A 87 -0.69 -7.65 -9.90
C LEU A 87 -1.16 -8.85 -10.74
N GLY A 88 -0.75 -10.07 -10.36
CA GLY A 88 -1.10 -11.29 -11.09
C GLY A 88 -0.23 -11.57 -12.30
N LEU A 89 0.89 -10.85 -12.49
CA LEU A 89 1.85 -11.09 -13.58
C LEU A 89 2.77 -12.31 -13.34
N GLY A 90 2.60 -12.98 -12.20
CA GLY A 90 3.47 -14.08 -11.80
C GLY A 90 4.88 -13.62 -11.46
N ASN A 91 5.78 -14.60 -11.29
CA ASN A 91 7.19 -14.36 -11.01
C ASN A 91 7.94 -14.28 -12.35
N LEU A 92 8.33 -13.08 -12.74
CA LEU A 92 9.08 -12.80 -13.97
C LEU A 92 10.58 -13.07 -13.81
N SER A 93 11.02 -13.41 -12.59
CA SER A 93 12.41 -13.73 -12.27
C SER A 93 13.37 -12.62 -12.70
N LEU A 94 13.02 -11.36 -12.44
CA LEU A 94 13.76 -10.18 -12.87
C LEU A 94 15.21 -10.20 -12.38
N SER A 95 15.47 -10.73 -11.18
CA SER A 95 16.84 -10.90 -10.64
C SER A 95 17.71 -11.87 -11.45
N SER A 96 17.10 -12.78 -12.21
CA SER A 96 17.80 -13.68 -13.13
C SER A 96 18.20 -12.96 -14.42
N LYS A 97 17.34 -12.06 -14.91
CA LYS A 97 17.50 -11.31 -16.16
C LYS A 97 18.37 -10.07 -15.99
N PHE A 98 18.25 -9.37 -14.87
CA PHE A 98 18.97 -8.14 -14.57
C PHE A 98 19.95 -8.36 -13.41
N LYS A 99 21.23 -8.65 -13.73
CA LYS A 99 22.26 -8.96 -12.72
C LYS A 99 22.82 -7.74 -12.01
N SER A 100 22.87 -6.59 -12.69
CA SER A 100 23.38 -5.35 -12.11
C SER A 100 22.80 -4.12 -12.80
N GLY A 101 22.68 -3.04 -12.03
CA GLY A 101 22.20 -1.77 -12.52
C GLY A 101 22.38 -0.64 -11.54
N SER A 102 21.91 0.53 -11.95
CA SER A 102 21.99 1.78 -11.20
C SER A 102 20.76 1.93 -10.30
N SER A 103 19.56 1.86 -10.88
CA SER A 103 18.32 2.11 -10.14
C SER A 103 17.11 1.43 -10.77
N VAL A 104 16.05 1.31 -9.96
CA VAL A 104 14.70 1.03 -10.43
C VAL A 104 13.79 2.14 -9.94
N SER A 105 13.01 2.72 -10.84
CA SER A 105 11.96 3.69 -10.51
C SER A 105 10.59 3.06 -10.69
N ILE A 106 9.66 3.32 -9.77
CA ILE A 106 8.27 2.87 -9.85
C ILE A 106 7.35 4.08 -9.74
N SER A 107 6.34 4.13 -10.59
CA SER A 107 5.32 5.18 -10.63
C SER A 107 3.96 4.57 -10.95
N TYR A 108 2.89 5.31 -10.63
CA TYR A 108 1.53 4.79 -10.69
C TYR A 108 0.61 5.71 -11.49
N GLY A 109 -0.39 5.12 -12.14
CA GLY A 109 -1.40 5.84 -12.93
C GLY A 109 -2.82 5.43 -12.59
N LYS A 110 -3.78 6.24 -13.07
CA LYS A 110 -5.23 6.04 -12.87
C LYS A 110 -5.58 5.76 -11.40
N SER A 111 -5.09 6.62 -10.51
CA SER A 111 -5.27 6.45 -9.07
C SER A 111 -6.61 6.96 -8.56
N LYS A 112 -7.06 6.38 -7.45
CA LYS A 112 -8.26 6.76 -6.71
C LYS A 112 -7.99 6.68 -5.22
N THR A 113 -8.41 7.69 -4.48
CA THR A 113 -8.27 7.75 -3.02
C THR A 113 -9.63 7.61 -2.37
N LEU A 114 -9.75 6.65 -1.46
CA LEU A 114 -10.88 6.54 -0.54
C LEU A 114 -10.43 6.98 0.85
N THR A 115 -11.26 7.72 1.55
CA THR A 115 -10.95 8.23 2.89
C THR A 115 -12.19 8.29 3.76
N ILE A 116 -11.98 8.22 5.07
CA ILE A 116 -13.00 8.37 6.10
C ILE A 116 -12.69 9.65 6.85
N PRO A 117 -13.63 10.61 6.94
CA PRO A 117 -13.42 11.83 7.71
C PRO A 117 -13.08 11.53 9.17
N SER A 118 -12.05 12.17 9.69
CA SER A 118 -11.56 11.93 11.06
C SER A 118 -12.63 12.13 12.13
N GLY A 119 -13.48 13.17 11.97
CA GLY A 119 -14.57 13.43 12.89
C GLY A 119 -15.62 12.31 12.95
N ILE A 120 -15.90 11.64 11.82
CA ILE A 120 -16.85 10.52 11.76
C ILE A 120 -16.28 9.30 12.46
N ILE A 121 -15.00 8.97 12.20
CA ILE A 121 -14.40 7.78 12.82
C ILE A 121 -14.18 7.96 14.33
N SER A 122 -13.80 9.16 14.79
CA SER A 122 -13.74 9.48 16.22
C SER A 122 -15.12 9.36 16.88
N ARG A 123 -16.17 9.88 16.23
CA ARG A 123 -17.54 9.74 16.73
C ARG A 123 -17.96 8.28 16.82
N PHE A 124 -17.67 7.48 15.78
CA PHE A 124 -17.97 6.05 15.77
C PHE A 124 -17.40 5.36 17.01
N PHE A 125 -16.10 5.51 17.28
CA PHE A 125 -15.45 4.86 18.42
C PHE A 125 -15.88 5.44 19.77
N SER A 126 -16.20 6.73 19.85
CA SER A 126 -16.72 7.33 21.09
C SER A 126 -18.08 6.79 21.51
N MET A 127 -18.86 6.28 20.55
CA MET A 127 -20.19 5.69 20.78
C MET A 127 -20.18 4.15 20.66
N ALA A 128 -19.03 3.56 20.37
CA ALA A 128 -18.93 2.13 20.10
C ALA A 128 -18.80 1.32 21.39
N ASP A 129 -19.36 0.12 21.37
CA ASP A 129 -19.04 -0.96 22.31
C ASP A 129 -18.52 -2.17 21.52
N PHE A 130 -17.96 -3.18 22.20
CA PHE A 130 -17.58 -4.42 21.53
C PHE A 130 -18.81 -5.20 21.08
N GLN A 131 -18.70 -5.83 19.91
CA GLN A 131 -19.78 -6.65 19.35
C GLN A 131 -20.18 -7.81 20.28
N HIS A 132 -19.20 -8.35 21.03
CA HIS A 132 -19.37 -9.37 22.06
C HIS A 132 -18.21 -9.28 23.07
N PRO A 133 -18.35 -9.85 24.27
CA PRO A 133 -17.24 -9.94 25.22
C PRO A 133 -16.00 -10.56 24.56
N ASN A 134 -14.88 -9.84 24.62
CA ASN A 134 -13.64 -10.24 23.95
C ASN A 134 -12.41 -9.75 24.73
N PRO A 135 -11.88 -10.57 25.66
CA PRO A 135 -10.73 -10.19 26.49
C PRO A 135 -9.47 -9.86 25.68
N GLU A 136 -9.29 -10.52 24.53
CA GLU A 136 -8.16 -10.28 23.63
C GLU A 136 -8.24 -8.89 22.98
N LEU A 137 -9.43 -8.52 22.51
CA LEU A 137 -9.68 -7.19 21.94
C LEU A 137 -9.45 -6.10 22.98
N ILE A 138 -9.99 -6.26 24.20
CA ILE A 138 -9.76 -5.35 25.33
C ILE A 138 -8.26 -5.20 25.61
N ARG A 139 -7.52 -6.31 25.67
CA ARG A 139 -6.09 -6.28 25.96
C ARG A 139 -5.30 -5.56 24.87
N ASN A 140 -5.64 -5.76 23.60
CA ASN A 140 -4.99 -5.10 22.49
C ASN A 140 -5.35 -3.61 22.40
N ALA A 141 -6.61 -3.27 22.68
CA ALA A 141 -7.09 -1.90 22.76
C ALA A 141 -6.31 -1.12 23.83
N ASN A 142 -6.27 -1.63 25.07
CA ASN A 142 -5.56 -0.99 26.19
C ASN A 142 -4.03 -0.91 26.03
N ARG A 143 -3.45 -1.70 25.12
CA ARG A 143 -2.03 -1.63 24.76
C ARG A 143 -1.78 -0.73 23.53
N ASN A 144 -2.83 -0.09 23.02
CA ASN A 144 -2.80 0.74 21.81
C ASN A 144 -2.20 0.00 20.61
N ASN A 145 -2.46 -1.31 20.51
CA ASN A 145 -1.95 -2.15 19.42
C ASN A 145 -2.82 -2.09 18.17
N ILE A 146 -4.04 -1.57 18.27
CA ILE A 146 -5.02 -1.59 17.19
C ILE A 146 -4.80 -0.39 16.28
N LEU A 147 -4.62 -0.67 15.01
CA LEU A 147 -4.61 0.29 13.92
C LEU A 147 -5.93 0.17 13.15
N ILE A 148 -6.42 1.28 12.64
CA ILE A 148 -7.51 1.34 11.68
C ILE A 148 -7.02 1.99 10.39
N ILE A 149 -7.38 1.40 9.25
CA ILE A 149 -7.18 2.02 7.94
C ILE A 149 -8.31 3.03 7.70
N THR A 150 -7.97 4.32 7.73
CA THR A 150 -8.92 5.42 7.50
C THR A 150 -8.89 5.93 6.07
N GLY A 151 -7.85 5.61 5.30
CA GLY A 151 -7.78 5.92 3.89
C GLY A 151 -6.94 4.94 3.10
N VAL A 152 -7.30 4.73 1.84
CA VAL A 152 -6.57 3.88 0.90
C VAL A 152 -6.46 4.61 -0.42
N LEU A 153 -5.23 4.79 -0.88
CA LEU A 153 -4.92 5.22 -2.24
C LEU A 153 -4.64 3.96 -3.06
N SER A 154 -5.40 3.78 -4.13
CA SER A 154 -5.24 2.69 -5.08
C SER A 154 -4.85 3.22 -6.45
N ALA A 155 -4.15 2.39 -7.23
CA ALA A 155 -3.84 2.66 -8.64
C ALA A 155 -4.28 1.49 -9.50
N LYS A 156 -4.58 1.75 -10.78
CA LYS A 156 -4.79 0.67 -11.76
C LYS A 156 -3.52 0.37 -12.54
N ASP A 157 -2.74 1.40 -12.80
CA ASP A 157 -1.59 1.27 -13.68
C ASP A 157 -0.29 1.38 -12.90
N LEU A 158 0.70 0.62 -13.34
CA LEU A 158 2.07 0.65 -12.86
C LEU A 158 3.02 0.89 -14.02
N LYS A 159 3.94 1.84 -13.85
CA LYS A 159 5.08 2.03 -14.73
C LYS A 159 6.36 1.90 -13.91
N ALA A 160 7.24 0.97 -14.31
CA ALA A 160 8.56 0.82 -13.75
C ALA A 160 9.65 1.06 -14.79
N THR A 161 10.77 1.62 -14.38
CA THR A 161 11.95 1.86 -15.23
C THR A 161 13.15 1.22 -14.55
N ILE A 162 13.79 0.26 -15.22
CA ILE A 162 15.01 -0.41 -14.78
C ILE A 162 16.17 0.19 -15.56
N VAL A 163 17.17 0.72 -14.85
CA VAL A 163 18.41 1.24 -15.44
C VAL A 163 19.56 0.30 -15.08
N THR A 164 20.13 -0.37 -16.07
CA THR A 164 21.22 -1.33 -15.92
C THR A 164 22.60 -0.68 -16.13
N ASN A 165 23.66 -1.39 -15.71
CA ASN A 165 25.05 -0.95 -15.94
C ASN A 165 25.65 -1.56 -17.22
N LYS A 166 24.90 -2.46 -17.87
CA LYS A 166 25.28 -3.22 -19.05
C LYS A 166 24.09 -3.27 -19.99
N GLU A 167 24.39 -3.46 -21.27
CA GLU A 167 23.38 -3.59 -22.30
C GLU A 167 22.44 -4.76 -21.98
N ILE A 168 21.15 -4.51 -22.15
CA ILE A 168 20.09 -5.48 -21.98
C ILE A 168 20.03 -6.30 -23.26
N ASP A 169 20.08 -7.63 -23.12
CA ASP A 169 19.96 -8.52 -24.26
C ASP A 169 18.57 -8.36 -24.91
N ASN A 170 18.55 -8.22 -26.24
CA ASN A 170 17.32 -8.06 -27.03
C ASN A 170 16.32 -9.20 -26.80
N SER A 171 16.79 -10.40 -26.42
CA SER A 171 15.95 -11.55 -26.10
C SER A 171 15.10 -11.36 -24.83
N VAL A 172 15.56 -10.55 -23.87
CA VAL A 172 14.89 -10.35 -22.56
C VAL A 172 13.49 -9.78 -22.72
N THR A 173 13.28 -8.86 -23.67
CA THR A 173 11.97 -8.24 -23.90
C THR A 173 10.93 -9.27 -24.35
N GLY A 174 11.32 -10.20 -25.25
CA GLY A 174 10.45 -11.28 -25.71
C GLY A 174 10.13 -12.26 -24.58
N GLU A 175 11.15 -12.70 -23.84
CA GLU A 175 10.97 -13.61 -22.70
C GLU A 175 10.02 -13.05 -21.64
N LEU A 176 10.17 -11.77 -21.27
CA LEU A 176 9.29 -11.13 -20.28
C LEU A 176 7.87 -10.95 -20.80
N SER A 177 7.72 -10.63 -22.09
CA SER A 177 6.39 -10.48 -22.71
C SER A 177 5.64 -11.81 -22.77
N ASP A 178 6.33 -12.89 -23.11
CA ASP A 178 5.77 -14.26 -23.11
C ASP A 178 5.34 -14.67 -21.70
N MET A 179 6.17 -14.38 -20.68
CA MET A 179 5.85 -14.69 -19.29
C MET A 179 4.68 -13.86 -18.73
N ALA A 180 4.49 -12.63 -19.20
CA ALA A 180 3.43 -11.73 -18.73
C ALA A 180 2.07 -12.00 -19.37
N GLU A 181 2.00 -12.84 -20.41
CA GLU A 181 0.76 -13.22 -21.11
C GLU A 181 -0.10 -12.00 -21.53
N GLY A 182 0.54 -10.89 -21.91
CA GLY A 182 -0.13 -9.66 -22.33
C GLY A 182 -0.63 -8.75 -21.20
N ASN A 183 -0.44 -9.09 -19.92
CA ASN A 183 -0.84 -8.25 -18.78
C ASN A 183 0.14 -7.10 -18.48
N ALA A 184 1.31 -7.12 -19.12
CA ALA A 184 2.30 -6.05 -19.09
C ALA A 184 3.03 -5.96 -20.43
N SER A 185 3.45 -4.74 -20.78
CA SER A 185 4.33 -4.47 -21.91
C SER A 185 5.73 -4.10 -21.42
N PHE A 186 6.73 -4.62 -22.13
CA PHE A 186 8.14 -4.41 -21.85
C PHE A 186 8.76 -3.68 -23.06
N GLN A 187 9.47 -2.60 -22.81
CA GLN A 187 10.08 -1.80 -23.87
C GLN A 187 11.49 -1.37 -23.47
N MET A 188 12.46 -1.62 -24.35
CA MET A 188 13.76 -0.98 -24.27
C MET A 188 13.67 0.43 -24.83
N THR A 189 13.98 1.44 -24.01
CA THR A 189 14.05 2.85 -24.44
C THR A 189 15.47 3.26 -24.83
N SER A 190 16.46 2.51 -24.34
CA SER A 190 17.85 2.52 -24.77
C SER A 190 18.50 1.17 -24.41
N ASP A 191 19.73 0.94 -24.85
CA ASP A 191 20.44 -0.33 -24.62
C ASP A 191 20.55 -0.70 -23.14
N ASN A 192 20.52 0.28 -22.21
CA ASN A 192 20.65 0.07 -20.77
C ASN A 192 19.38 0.41 -19.97
N VAL A 193 18.25 0.68 -20.63
CA VAL A 193 17.02 1.12 -19.96
C VAL A 193 15.82 0.35 -20.48
N MET A 194 15.15 -0.34 -19.56
CA MET A 194 13.87 -1.00 -19.82
C MET A 194 12.75 -0.31 -19.05
N GLU A 195 11.65 -0.06 -19.73
CA GLU A 195 10.38 0.32 -19.15
C GLU A 195 9.44 -0.89 -19.13
N ILE A 196 8.74 -1.03 -18.01
CA ILE A 196 7.69 -2.02 -17.77
C ILE A 196 6.42 -1.23 -17.51
N TYR A 197 5.38 -1.56 -18.25
CA TYR A 197 4.08 -0.92 -18.10
C TYR A 197 3.02 -2.00 -17.94
N SER A 198 2.22 -1.90 -16.88
CA SER A 198 1.10 -2.80 -16.62
C SER A 198 -0.16 -1.98 -16.43
N GLU A 199 -1.20 -2.30 -17.21
CA GLU A 199 -2.56 -1.82 -16.99
C GLU A 199 -3.35 -2.90 -16.27
N GLY A 200 -3.60 -2.69 -14.98
CA GLY A 200 -4.41 -3.61 -14.20
C GLY A 200 -5.88 -3.48 -14.56
N ASN A 201 -6.55 -4.63 -14.73
CA ASN A 201 -8.01 -4.69 -14.85
C ASN A 201 -8.71 -4.22 -13.56
N ALA A 202 -8.05 -4.37 -12.41
CA ALA A 202 -8.53 -3.95 -11.10
C ALA A 202 -7.55 -2.98 -10.44
N ALA A 203 -8.08 -2.04 -9.65
CA ALA A 203 -7.26 -1.16 -8.85
C ALA A 203 -6.70 -1.90 -7.64
N PHE A 204 -5.45 -1.65 -7.29
CA PHE A 204 -4.77 -2.24 -6.14
C PHE A 204 -4.28 -1.15 -5.18
N PRO A 205 -4.29 -1.39 -3.86
CA PRO A 205 -3.75 -0.46 -2.88
C PRO A 205 -2.25 -0.18 -3.08
N ILE A 206 -1.90 1.10 -3.12
CA ILE A 206 -0.51 1.57 -3.21
C ILE A 206 -0.06 2.33 -1.97
N ALA A 207 -0.98 3.01 -1.26
CA ALA A 207 -0.68 3.69 -0.02
C ALA A 207 -1.88 3.66 0.93
N VAL A 208 -1.61 3.75 2.23
CA VAL A 208 -2.63 3.74 3.27
C VAL A 208 -2.46 4.90 4.22
N LYS A 209 -3.59 5.43 4.68
CA LYS A 209 -3.68 6.29 5.85
C LYS A 209 -4.19 5.44 6.99
N ALA A 210 -3.36 5.27 8.01
CA ALA A 210 -3.69 4.45 9.15
C ALA A 210 -3.55 5.27 10.43
N ASN A 211 -4.45 4.98 11.36
CA ASN A 211 -4.46 5.62 12.65
C ASN A 211 -4.41 4.56 13.73
N ARG A 212 -3.70 4.86 14.82
CA ARG A 212 -3.72 4.06 16.03
C ARG A 212 -4.89 4.50 16.89
N LEU A 213 -5.66 3.53 17.37
CA LEU A 213 -6.70 3.78 18.35
C LEU A 213 -6.07 3.79 19.74
N ASP A 214 -6.39 4.83 20.51
CA ASP A 214 -5.97 4.99 21.89
C ASP A 214 -7.15 4.64 22.80
N PHE A 215 -6.93 3.67 23.69
CA PHE A 215 -7.91 3.27 24.68
C PHE A 215 -7.30 3.35 26.08
N ASP A 216 -8.08 3.86 27.04
CA ASP A 216 -7.75 3.80 28.45
C ASP A 216 -8.82 2.98 29.19
N LYS A 217 -8.38 1.91 29.87
CA LYS A 217 -9.24 1.00 30.65
C LYS A 217 -10.48 0.48 29.90
N GLY A 218 -10.38 0.29 28.58
CA GLY A 218 -11.44 -0.23 27.73
C GLY A 218 -12.32 0.84 27.08
N GLU A 219 -12.10 2.11 27.41
CA GLU A 219 -12.82 3.23 26.81
C GLU A 219 -11.98 3.91 25.74
N TYR A 220 -12.62 4.27 24.62
CA TYR A 220 -11.95 5.02 23.56
C TYR A 220 -11.58 6.42 24.05
N SER A 221 -10.33 6.82 23.81
CA SER A 221 -9.81 8.13 24.20
C SER A 221 -9.53 9.01 22.99
N ASP A 222 -8.77 8.51 22.01
CA ASP A 222 -8.30 9.31 20.88
C ASP A 222 -7.90 8.42 19.68
N ILE A 223 -7.66 9.05 18.52
CA ILE A 223 -7.17 8.41 17.31
C ILE A 223 -5.97 9.18 16.75
N LYS A 224 -4.81 8.54 16.68
CA LYS A 224 -3.54 9.19 16.29
C LYS A 224 -3.09 8.73 14.91
N LEU A 225 -2.80 9.67 14.02
CA LEU A 225 -2.18 9.35 12.73
C LEU A 225 -0.80 8.75 12.97
N ILE A 226 -0.50 7.65 12.28
CA ILE A 226 0.79 6.94 12.46
C ILE A 226 1.55 6.74 11.15
N THR A 227 0.90 7.00 10.03
CA THR A 227 1.45 6.83 8.68
C THR A 227 2.32 8.00 8.21
N ASP A 228 2.52 9.01 9.05
CA ASP A 228 3.38 10.16 8.76
C ASP A 228 4.87 9.90 9.07
N ASN A 229 5.19 8.91 9.92
CA ASN A 229 6.52 8.81 10.53
C ASN A 229 7.20 7.44 10.49
N ARG A 230 6.50 6.35 10.12
CA ARG A 230 7.00 5.00 10.48
C ARG A 230 6.91 3.93 9.40
N SER A 231 6.28 4.17 8.23
CA SER A 231 6.20 3.20 7.12
C SER A 231 5.86 1.79 7.59
N PHE A 232 4.68 1.68 8.20
CA PHE A 232 4.25 0.46 8.86
C PHE A 232 3.90 -0.67 7.89
N PHE A 233 3.51 -0.35 6.65
CA PHE A 233 2.91 -1.26 5.68
C PHE A 233 3.75 -1.43 4.42
#